data_AF-A0AAP5N0C2-F1
#
_entry.id   AF-A0AAP5N0C2-F1
#
_cell.length_a   1.000
_cell.length_b   1.000
_cell.length_c   1.000
_cell.angle_alpha   90.00
_cell.angle_beta   90.00
_cell.angle_gamma   90.00
#
_symmetry.space_group_name_H-M   'P 1'
#
loop_
_entity.id
_entity.type
_entity.pdbx_description
1 polymer ?
#
loop_
_entity_poly.entity_id
_entity_poly.type
_entity_poly.pdbx_seq_one_letter_code
_entity_poly.pdbx_strand_id
1 'polypeptide(L)'
;MPLNYARKIGLCIFIFLICIAVSPANAQEPKEPLIQIYSSEKQQVIQTIPMNEEVREQVASWFSTITGISPKLKIDTPKGLAIRFPLDPPLTFSNTWVPSAHAKEVFLLLDQSQKEPPMLLVFTTDQRSHVFTFSHNIQPFLHKNRIRIHK
;
A
#
# COMPACT_ATOMS: atom_id res chain seq x y z
N MET A 1 -58.30 -30.38 22.91
CA MET A 1 -57.18 -29.41 22.95
C MET A 1 -56.07 -29.86 22.00
N PRO A 2 -56.04 -29.46 20.71
CA PRO A 2 -54.72 -29.25 20.06
C PRO A 2 -54.63 -28.17 18.95
N LEU A 3 -55.74 -27.58 18.49
CA LEU A 3 -55.73 -26.81 17.22
C LEU A 3 -55.06 -25.42 17.32
N ASN A 4 -55.08 -24.80 18.51
CA ASN A 4 -54.45 -23.48 18.73
C ASN A 4 -52.92 -23.55 18.91
N TYR A 5 -52.37 -24.73 19.22
CA TYR A 5 -50.94 -24.91 19.47
C TYR A 5 -50.16 -24.99 18.14
N ALA A 6 -50.68 -25.71 17.16
CA ALA A 6 -50.06 -25.83 15.82
C ALA A 6 -49.99 -24.48 15.08
N ARG A 7 -51.02 -23.62 15.23
CA ARG A 7 -51.02 -22.25 14.64
C ARG A 7 -50.01 -21.32 15.30
N LYS A 8 -49.84 -21.42 16.62
CA LYS A 8 -48.83 -20.64 17.38
C LYS A 8 -47.41 -21.11 17.08
N ILE A 9 -47.19 -22.43 16.96
CA ILE A 9 -45.89 -23.00 16.57
C ILE A 9 -45.53 -22.59 15.14
N GLY A 10 -46.47 -22.68 14.20
CA GLY A 10 -46.26 -22.22 12.81
C GLY A 10 -45.93 -20.73 12.72
N LEU A 11 -46.59 -19.88 13.52
CA LEU A 11 -46.31 -18.46 13.60
C LEU A 11 -44.91 -18.18 14.20
N CYS A 12 -44.51 -18.90 15.25
CA CYS A 12 -43.17 -18.77 15.84
C CYS A 12 -42.07 -19.23 14.88
N ILE A 13 -42.29 -20.30 14.11
CA ILE A 13 -41.34 -20.78 13.09
C ILE A 13 -41.22 -19.76 11.94
N PHE A 14 -42.33 -19.17 11.52
CA PHE A 14 -42.33 -18.14 10.48
C PHE A 14 -41.62 -16.84 10.92
N ILE A 15 -41.81 -16.41 12.18
CA ILE A 15 -41.10 -15.26 12.75
C ILE A 15 -39.59 -15.54 12.89
N PHE A 16 -39.22 -16.75 13.30
CA PHE A 16 -37.80 -17.16 13.41
C PHE A 16 -37.10 -17.19 12.04
N LEU A 17 -37.79 -17.62 10.97
CA LEU A 17 -37.27 -17.62 9.61
C LEU A 17 -37.01 -16.21 9.05
N ILE A 18 -37.81 -15.21 9.43
CA ILE A 18 -37.62 -13.82 8.99
C ILE A 18 -36.38 -13.20 9.63
N CYS A 19 -36.03 -13.56 10.87
CA CYS A 19 -34.85 -13.02 11.56
C CYS A 19 -33.51 -13.49 10.99
N ILE A 20 -33.46 -14.63 10.29
CA ILE A 20 -32.21 -15.16 9.70
C ILE A 20 -31.88 -14.49 8.34
N ALA A 21 -32.87 -13.87 7.68
CA ALA A 21 -32.70 -13.30 6.35
C ALA A 21 -32.13 -11.86 6.35
N VAL A 22 -31.94 -11.23 7.52
CA VAL A 22 -31.48 -9.84 7.62
C VAL A 22 -30.02 -9.80 8.09
N SER A 23 -29.09 -10.20 7.22
CA SER A 23 -27.69 -9.84 7.41
C SER A 23 -27.54 -8.35 7.11
N PRO A 24 -26.94 -7.53 8.01
CA PRO A 24 -26.56 -6.18 7.63
C PRO A 24 -25.56 -6.30 6.48
N ALA A 25 -25.96 -5.84 5.30
CA ALA A 25 -25.03 -5.59 4.23
C ALA A 25 -24.12 -4.46 4.71
N ASN A 26 -22.98 -4.82 5.31
CA ASN A 26 -21.90 -3.87 5.52
C ASN A 26 -21.48 -3.38 4.14
N ALA A 27 -22.01 -2.23 3.72
CA ALA A 27 -21.41 -1.43 2.69
C ALA A 27 -20.01 -1.05 3.22
N GLN A 28 -19.01 -1.89 2.89
CA GLN A 28 -17.62 -1.52 3.10
C GLN A 28 -17.38 -0.31 2.21
N GLU A 29 -17.31 0.87 2.81
CA GLU A 29 -16.72 2.04 2.16
C GLU A 29 -15.39 1.61 1.52
N PRO A 30 -15.04 2.10 0.31
CA PRO A 30 -13.78 1.76 -0.32
C PRO A 30 -12.64 2.07 0.65
N LYS A 31 -12.05 1.03 1.23
CA LYS A 31 -10.95 1.19 2.16
C LYS A 31 -9.78 1.71 1.35
N GLU A 32 -9.42 2.98 1.54
CA GLU A 32 -8.26 3.57 0.89
C GLU A 32 -7.04 2.64 1.08
N PRO A 33 -6.26 2.41 0.01
CA PRO A 33 -5.11 1.54 0.12
C PRO A 33 -4.12 2.14 1.15
N LEU A 34 -3.43 1.28 1.88
CA LEU A 34 -2.56 1.70 2.99
C LEU A 34 -1.09 1.60 2.60
N ILE A 35 -0.37 2.70 2.80
CA ILE A 35 1.09 2.75 2.76
C ILE A 35 1.60 2.00 3.99
N GLN A 36 2.60 1.13 3.80
CA GLN A 36 3.21 0.36 4.88
C GLN A 36 4.68 0.72 5.04
N ILE A 37 5.09 1.10 6.25
CA ILE A 37 6.48 1.41 6.57
C ILE A 37 7.05 0.21 7.33
N TYR A 38 7.91 -0.54 6.67
CA TYR A 38 8.59 -1.71 7.23
C TYR A 38 9.99 -1.34 7.72
N SER A 39 10.36 -1.81 8.90
CA SER A 39 11.71 -1.69 9.45
C SER A 39 12.45 -3.00 9.33
N SER A 40 13.61 -2.97 8.64
CA SER A 40 14.48 -4.15 8.55
C SER A 40 15.01 -4.59 9.91
N GLU A 41 15.31 -3.63 10.78
CA GLU A 41 15.81 -3.89 12.14
C GLU A 41 14.76 -4.57 13.02
N LYS A 42 13.51 -4.08 13.00
CA LYS A 42 12.42 -4.64 13.82
C LYS A 42 11.66 -5.79 13.16
N GLN A 43 11.98 -6.09 11.90
CA GLN A 43 11.36 -7.11 11.07
C GLN A 43 9.83 -7.04 11.00
N GLN A 44 9.26 -5.83 11.01
CA GLN A 44 7.81 -5.64 11.01
C GLN A 44 7.40 -4.29 10.43
N VAL A 45 6.12 -4.18 10.09
CA VAL A 45 5.47 -2.90 9.77
C VAL A 45 5.37 -2.08 11.07
N ILE A 46 6.01 -0.92 11.09
CA ILE A 46 6.06 -0.03 12.25
C ILE A 46 5.06 1.11 12.18
N GLN A 47 4.51 1.37 11.00
CA GLN A 47 3.54 2.43 10.76
C GLN A 47 2.77 2.17 9.46
N THR A 48 1.50 2.59 9.44
CA THR A 48 0.66 2.60 8.24
C THR A 48 0.02 3.98 8.05
N ILE A 49 -0.13 4.41 6.81
CA ILE A 49 -0.65 5.73 6.45
C ILE A 49 -1.63 5.58 5.27
N PRO A 50 -2.75 6.33 5.22
CA PRO A 50 -3.61 6.31 4.04
C PRO A 50 -2.89 6.78 2.77
N MET A 51 -3.14 6.09 1.67
CA MET A 51 -2.70 6.48 0.34
C MET A 51 -3.73 7.47 -0.25
N ASN A 52 -3.56 8.75 0.05
CA ASN A 52 -4.39 9.81 -0.51
C ASN A 52 -3.79 10.39 -1.80
N GLU A 53 -4.55 11.25 -2.48
CA GLU A 53 -4.14 11.81 -3.78
C GLU A 53 -2.85 12.62 -3.68
N GLU A 54 -2.64 13.37 -2.59
CA GLU A 54 -1.42 14.15 -2.40
C GLU A 54 -0.16 13.25 -2.35
N VAL A 55 -0.22 12.14 -1.60
CA VAL A 55 0.90 11.19 -1.56
C VAL A 55 1.07 10.52 -2.91
N ARG A 56 -0.03 10.20 -3.61
CA ARG A 56 0.01 9.61 -4.95
C ARG A 56 0.72 10.54 -5.94
N GLU A 57 0.41 11.83 -5.93
CA GLU A 57 1.07 12.86 -6.75
C GLU A 57 2.56 13.01 -6.39
N GLN A 58 2.90 12.93 -5.11
CA GLN A 58 4.31 12.92 -4.68
C GLN A 58 5.06 11.73 -5.27
N VAL A 59 4.49 10.51 -5.18
CA VAL A 59 5.08 9.32 -5.79
C VAL A 59 5.21 9.48 -7.31
N ALA A 60 4.20 10.07 -7.97
CA ALA A 60 4.24 10.39 -9.40
C ALA A 60 5.47 11.27 -9.74
N SER A 61 5.70 12.32 -8.94
CA SER A 61 6.81 13.25 -9.15
C SER A 61 8.19 12.61 -9.02
N TRP A 62 8.32 11.51 -8.25
CA TRP A 62 9.59 10.81 -8.13
C TRP A 62 10.00 10.13 -9.43
N PHE A 63 9.04 9.60 -10.20
CA PHE A 63 9.31 8.98 -11.50
C PHE A 63 9.94 9.96 -12.50
N SER A 64 9.52 11.23 -12.50
CA SER A 64 10.12 12.25 -13.37
C SER A 64 11.55 12.65 -12.98
N THR A 65 12.02 12.20 -11.82
CA THR A 65 13.37 12.48 -11.32
C THR A 65 14.30 11.27 -11.36
N ILE A 66 13.88 10.18 -12.00
CA ILE A 66 14.73 8.99 -12.18
C ILE A 66 16.00 9.37 -12.94
N THR A 67 17.14 9.01 -12.38
CA THR A 67 18.47 9.31 -12.91
C THR A 67 19.19 8.08 -13.46
N GLY A 68 18.68 6.88 -13.20
CA GLY A 68 19.30 5.64 -13.64
C GLY A 68 18.57 4.39 -13.19
N ILE A 69 18.95 3.26 -13.80
CA ILE A 69 18.72 1.93 -13.22
C ILE A 69 19.82 1.69 -12.19
N SER A 70 19.45 1.21 -11.01
CA SER A 70 20.42 0.79 -10.01
C SER A 70 21.12 -0.51 -10.48
N PRO A 71 22.46 -0.58 -10.46
CA PRO A 71 23.18 -1.81 -10.78
C PRO A 71 23.07 -2.86 -9.67
N LYS A 72 22.50 -2.52 -8.51
CA LYS A 72 22.41 -3.40 -7.36
C LYS A 72 21.27 -4.38 -7.50
N LEU A 73 21.62 -5.66 -7.69
CA LEU A 73 20.68 -6.78 -7.67
C LEU A 73 20.18 -7.12 -6.26
N LYS A 74 20.97 -6.78 -5.23
CA LYS A 74 20.65 -7.00 -3.81
C LYS A 74 20.69 -5.67 -3.07
N ILE A 75 19.58 -5.33 -2.44
CA ILE A 75 19.45 -4.18 -1.55
C ILE A 75 19.45 -4.76 -0.14
N ASP A 76 20.65 -4.89 0.42
CA ASP A 76 20.83 -5.37 1.79
C ASP A 76 21.04 -4.16 2.70
N THR A 77 19.94 -3.65 3.25
CA THR A 77 19.96 -2.57 4.25
C THR A 77 19.50 -3.15 5.59
N PRO A 78 20.40 -3.81 6.35
CA PRO A 78 20.05 -4.41 7.64
C PRO A 78 19.51 -3.38 8.64
N LYS A 79 19.91 -2.11 8.48
CA LYS A 79 19.36 -0.93 9.17
C LYS A 79 18.68 0.00 8.17
N GLY A 80 17.60 -0.48 7.56
CA GLY A 80 16.86 0.25 6.53
C GLY A 80 15.37 0.38 6.84
N LEU A 81 14.72 1.28 6.09
CA LEU A 81 13.25 1.34 5.98
C LEU A 81 12.84 1.02 4.55
N ALA A 82 11.80 0.21 4.40
CA ALA A 82 11.10 0.00 3.14
C ALA A 82 9.69 0.56 3.26
N ILE A 83 9.36 1.55 2.44
CA ILE A 83 8.05 2.20 2.45
C ILE A 83 7.30 1.75 1.20
N ARG A 84 6.25 0.96 1.39
CA ARG A 84 5.42 0.37 0.33
C ARG A 84 4.26 1.28 0.00
N PHE A 85 4.16 1.68 -1.26
CA PHE A 85 3.10 2.49 -1.86
C PHE A 85 2.27 1.61 -2.82
N PRO A 86 1.11 1.10 -2.40
CA PRO A 86 0.16 0.44 -3.31
C PRO A 86 -0.47 1.47 -4.26
N LEU A 87 -0.39 1.25 -5.57
CA LEU A 87 -0.94 2.14 -6.59
C LEU A 87 -2.16 1.49 -7.24
N ASP A 88 -3.34 1.85 -6.75
CA ASP A 88 -4.63 1.46 -7.33
C ASP A 88 -5.47 2.73 -7.58
N PRO A 89 -5.71 3.14 -8.84
CA PRO A 89 -5.27 2.47 -10.07
C PRO A 89 -3.74 2.54 -10.26
N PRO A 90 -3.13 1.70 -11.13
CA PRO A 90 -1.71 1.80 -11.46
C PRO A 90 -1.30 3.17 -12.00
N LEU A 91 -0.06 3.59 -11.74
CA LEU A 91 0.49 4.85 -12.22
C LEU A 91 1.32 4.63 -13.49
N THR A 92 0.96 5.32 -14.56
CA THR A 92 1.73 5.26 -15.82
C THR A 92 2.97 6.15 -15.71
N PHE A 93 4.13 5.61 -16.07
CA PHE A 93 5.37 6.37 -16.13
C PHE A 93 6.19 5.98 -17.37
N SER A 94 7.07 6.89 -17.76
CA SER A 94 8.01 6.73 -18.87
C SER A 94 9.31 7.44 -18.52
N ASN A 95 10.44 6.82 -18.86
CA ASN A 95 11.76 7.42 -18.78
C ASN A 95 12.69 6.79 -19.82
N THR A 96 13.93 7.27 -19.89
CA THR A 96 14.95 6.81 -20.85
C THR A 96 15.23 5.30 -20.79
N TRP A 97 15.04 4.67 -19.63
CA TRP A 97 15.32 3.26 -19.41
C TRP A 97 14.09 2.36 -19.56
N VAL A 98 12.91 2.89 -19.24
CA VAL A 98 11.61 2.20 -19.33
C VAL A 98 10.64 3.11 -20.10
N PRO A 99 10.52 2.91 -21.42
CA PRO A 99 9.79 3.83 -22.29
C PRO A 99 8.29 3.94 -22.03
N SER A 100 7.67 2.90 -21.47
CA SER A 100 6.27 2.92 -21.06
C SER A 100 6.00 1.75 -20.11
N ALA A 101 5.53 2.05 -18.90
CA ALA A 101 5.14 1.05 -17.92
C ALA A 101 4.05 1.57 -16.98
N HIS A 102 3.32 0.63 -16.36
CA HIS A 102 2.30 0.91 -15.36
C HIS A 102 2.75 0.36 -14.02
N ALA A 103 3.13 1.24 -13.09
CA ALA A 103 3.51 0.89 -11.73
C ALA A 103 2.25 0.54 -10.92
N LYS A 104 2.16 -0.70 -10.42
CA LYS A 104 1.11 -1.13 -9.49
C LYS A 104 1.54 -1.01 -8.03
N GLU A 105 2.85 -0.98 -7.79
CA GLU A 105 3.40 -0.92 -6.46
C GLU A 105 4.81 -0.35 -6.49
N VAL A 106 5.11 0.53 -5.54
CA VAL A 106 6.42 1.19 -5.40
C VAL A 106 6.93 1.00 -3.99
N PHE A 107 8.22 0.73 -3.85
CA PHE A 107 8.92 0.72 -2.58
C PHE A 107 9.97 1.82 -2.60
N LEU A 108 9.91 2.74 -1.64
CA LEU A 108 11.01 3.65 -1.33
C LEU A 108 11.92 2.95 -0.33
N LEU A 109 13.14 2.67 -0.75
CA LEU A 109 14.14 1.95 0.01
C LEU A 109 15.15 2.95 0.57
N LEU A 110 15.24 2.99 1.90
CA LEU A 110 16.06 3.94 2.65
C LEU A 110 17.09 3.20 3.48
N ASP A 111 18.34 3.62 3.35
CA ASP A 111 19.42 3.23 4.25
C ASP A 111 19.46 4.22 5.43
N GLN A 112 19.25 3.74 6.66
CA GLN A 112 19.30 4.61 7.83
C GLN A 112 20.70 5.15 8.11
N SER A 113 21.75 4.44 7.65
CA SER A 113 23.13 4.92 7.78
C SER A 113 23.47 6.08 6.83
N GLN A 114 22.56 6.40 5.89
CA GLN A 114 22.71 7.44 4.87
C GLN A 114 23.98 7.28 4.00
N LYS A 115 24.56 6.08 3.98
CA LYS A 115 25.70 5.77 3.11
C LYS A 115 25.23 5.53 1.69
N GLU A 116 24.00 5.03 1.56
CA GLU A 116 23.37 4.79 0.27
C GLU A 116 22.25 5.80 0.00
N PRO A 117 22.15 6.32 -1.24
CA PRO A 117 21.04 7.18 -1.62
C PRO A 117 19.72 6.38 -1.63
N PRO A 118 18.58 7.04 -1.46
CA PRO A 118 17.27 6.42 -1.64
C PRO A 118 17.12 5.77 -3.02
N MET A 119 16.43 4.63 -3.07
CA MET A 119 16.11 3.93 -4.31
C MET A 119 14.61 3.65 -4.41
N LEU A 120 14.11 3.56 -5.65
CA LEU A 120 12.75 3.10 -5.93
C LEU A 120 12.79 1.69 -6.47
N LEU A 121 12.12 0.75 -5.81
CA LEU A 121 11.79 -0.55 -6.38
C LEU A 121 10.35 -0.50 -6.87
N VAL A 122 10.15 -0.68 -8.17
CA VAL A 122 8.87 -0.53 -8.84
C VAL A 122 8.43 -1.87 -9.38
N PHE A 123 7.27 -2.35 -8.97
CA PHE A 123 6.60 -3.50 -9.58
C PHE A 123 5.53 -3.01 -10.55
N THR A 124 5.54 -3.58 -11.75
CA THR A 124 4.65 -3.19 -12.84
C THR A 124 3.52 -4.21 -13.02
N THR A 125 2.48 -3.81 -13.76
CA THR A 125 1.34 -4.68 -14.07
C THR A 125 1.73 -5.88 -14.93
N ASP A 126 2.76 -5.76 -15.78
CA ASP A 126 3.33 -6.84 -16.61
C ASP A 126 4.30 -7.76 -15.84
N GLN A 127 4.25 -7.74 -14.51
CA GLN A 127 5.04 -8.59 -13.61
C GLN A 127 6.56 -8.34 -13.66
N ARG A 128 7.01 -7.20 -14.18
CA ARG A 128 8.41 -6.78 -14.11
C ARG A 128 8.70 -6.01 -12.83
N SER A 129 9.96 -6.00 -12.45
CA SER A 129 10.48 -5.20 -11.34
C SER A 129 11.68 -4.38 -11.79
N HIS A 130 11.70 -3.11 -11.42
CA HIS A 130 12.79 -2.19 -11.74
C HIS A 130 13.32 -1.52 -10.47
N VAL A 131 14.63 -1.44 -10.32
CA VAL A 131 15.25 -0.65 -9.25
C VAL A 131 15.85 0.60 -9.88
N PHE A 132 15.43 1.77 -9.42
CA PHE A 132 15.86 3.06 -9.94
C PHE A 132 16.62 3.87 -8.88
N THR A 133 17.63 4.60 -9.33
CA THR A 133 18.13 5.78 -8.63
C THR A 133 17.35 7.00 -9.10
N PHE A 134 17.15 7.97 -8.22
CA PHE A 134 16.40 9.19 -8.53
C PHE A 134 16.93 10.38 -7.72
N SER A 135 16.67 11.59 -8.20
CA SER A 135 17.11 12.83 -7.57
C SER A 135 15.89 13.64 -7.12
N HIS A 136 15.37 13.30 -5.95
CA HIS A 136 14.25 14.02 -5.34
C HIS A 136 14.45 14.15 -3.84
N ASN A 137 14.02 15.28 -3.28
CA ASN A 137 14.03 15.48 -1.85
C ASN A 137 12.83 14.75 -1.21
N ILE A 138 13.08 13.61 -0.57
CA ILE A 138 12.04 12.83 0.14
C ILE A 138 11.75 13.36 1.55
N GLN A 139 12.53 14.31 2.07
CA GLN A 139 12.36 14.84 3.43
C GLN A 139 10.96 15.42 3.70
N PRO A 140 10.31 16.15 2.78
CA PRO A 140 8.95 16.65 2.99
C PRO A 140 7.96 15.52 3.28
N PHE A 141 8.03 14.41 2.53
CA PHE A 141 7.18 13.24 2.77
C PHE A 141 7.46 12.63 4.14
N LEU A 142 8.74 12.43 4.50
CA LEU A 142 9.12 11.83 5.78
C LEU A 142 8.69 12.68 6.98
N HIS A 143 8.94 13.99 6.92
CA HIS A 143 8.60 14.93 7.98
C HIS A 143 7.08 15.04 8.18
N LYS A 144 6.32 15.20 7.09
CA LYS A 144 4.85 15.30 7.15
C LYS A 144 4.24 14.08 7.83
N ASN A 145 4.79 12.91 7.52
CA ASN A 145 4.31 11.62 8.01
C ASN A 145 4.97 11.15 9.33
N ARG A 146 5.81 12.00 9.94
CA ARG A 146 6.54 11.72 11.19
C ARG A 146 7.40 10.45 11.13
N ILE A 147 7.88 10.09 9.93
CA ILE A 147 8.74 8.93 9.70
C ILE A 147 10.16 9.30 10.11
N ARG A 148 10.70 8.64 11.14
CA ARG A 148 12.05 8.91 11.66
C ARG A 148 13.05 7.90 11.13
N ILE A 149 14.06 8.42 10.41
CA ILE A 149 15.29 7.68 10.11
C ILE A 149 16.19 7.88 11.33
N HIS A 150 16.37 6.84 12.15
CA HIS A 150 17.27 6.92 13.31
C HIS A 150 18.71 6.95 12.80
N LYS A 151 19.50 7.93 13.26
CA LYS A 151 20.92 8.08 12.93
C LYS A 151 21.79 7.26 13.89
#